data_AF-A0A0K0ELJ5-F1
#
_entry.id   AF-A0A0K0ELJ5-F1
#
_cell.length_a   1.000
_cell.length_b   1.000
_cell.length_c   1.000
_cell.angle_alpha   90.00
_cell.angle_beta   90.00
_cell.angle_gamma   90.00
#
_symmetry.space_group_name_H-M   'P 1'
#
loop_
_entity.id
_entity.type
_entity.pdbx_description
1 polymer ?
#
loop_
_entity_poly.entity_id
_entity_poly.type
_entity_poly.pdbx_seq_one_letter_code
_entity_poly.pdbx_strand_id
1 'polypeptide(L)'
;MRHLPKRITEVTNQAVHEVITLMPRLYFSVFGTKITTDSKLKYIFLFINDHTQYVPFADDFGPIDITGTIKFLQIVKAMYNKFTNSHLFICCLNSEKERLNTAVLAGAYLILYNKLY
;
A
#
# COMPACT_ATOMS: atom_id res chain seq x y z
N MET A 1 5.16 -20.01 8.77
CA MET A 1 5.59 -19.18 7.61
C MET A 1 4.86 -19.68 6.37
N ARG A 2 3.89 -18.92 5.82
CA ARG A 2 3.19 -19.33 4.59
C ARG A 2 4.06 -18.90 3.41
N HIS A 3 4.57 -19.87 2.65
CA HIS A 3 5.27 -19.61 1.39
C HIS A 3 4.34 -18.83 0.46
N LEU A 4 4.70 -17.58 0.16
CA LEU A 4 4.07 -16.82 -0.92
C LEU A 4 4.28 -17.59 -2.24
N PRO A 5 3.26 -17.70 -3.11
CA PRO A 5 3.40 -18.36 -4.42
C PRO A 5 4.63 -17.85 -5.18
N LYS A 6 5.38 -18.74 -5.83
CA LYS A 6 6.66 -18.51 -6.55
C LYS A 6 6.74 -17.27 -7.46
N ARG A 7 5.62 -16.65 -7.83
CA ARG A 7 5.54 -15.44 -8.68
C ARG A 7 5.21 -14.14 -7.93
N ILE A 8 4.72 -14.19 -6.69
CA ILE A 8 4.77 -13.00 -5.83
C ILE A 8 6.24 -12.66 -5.56
N THR A 9 7.08 -13.70 -5.48
CA THR A 9 8.52 -13.62 -5.22
C THR A 9 9.26 -12.66 -6.17
N GLU A 10 8.97 -12.66 -7.48
CA GLU A 10 9.66 -11.76 -8.44
C GLU A 10 9.37 -10.27 -8.22
N VAL A 11 8.13 -9.92 -7.86
CA VAL A 11 7.73 -8.53 -7.57
C VAL A 11 8.20 -8.13 -6.18
N THR A 12 8.11 -9.03 -5.20
CA THR A 12 8.62 -8.78 -3.84
C THR A 12 10.14 -8.67 -3.79
N ASN A 13 10.87 -9.26 -4.74
CA ASN A 13 12.33 -9.13 -4.82
C ASN A 13 12.79 -7.70 -5.15
N GLN A 14 11.91 -6.85 -5.69
CA GLN A 14 12.20 -5.43 -5.91
C GLN A 14 11.89 -4.57 -4.69
N ALA A 15 11.18 -5.11 -3.70
CA ALA A 15 10.91 -4.42 -2.45
C ALA A 15 12.20 -4.35 -1.62
N VAL A 16 12.41 -3.21 -0.96
CA VAL A 16 13.59 -2.96 -0.11
C VAL A 16 13.40 -3.57 1.27
N HIS A 17 12.15 -3.81 1.67
CA HIS A 17 11.77 -4.45 2.92
C HIS A 17 10.89 -5.66 2.64
N GLU A 18 10.76 -6.55 3.61
CA GLU A 18 9.83 -7.67 3.53
C GLU A 18 8.42 -7.17 3.22
N VAL A 19 7.78 -7.78 2.23
CA VAL A 19 6.40 -7.45 1.86
C VAL A 19 5.43 -8.06 2.86
N ILE A 20 4.65 -7.20 3.50
CA ILE A 20 3.69 -7.59 4.53
C ILE A 20 2.36 -7.93 3.87
N THR A 21 1.84 -9.13 4.11
CA THR A 21 0.48 -9.50 3.69
C THR A 21 -0.52 -8.94 4.69
N LEU A 22 -1.39 -8.02 4.26
CA LEU A 22 -2.40 -7.40 5.11
C LEU A 22 -3.68 -8.25 5.17
N MET A 23 -4.13 -8.72 4.01
CA MET A 23 -5.26 -9.65 3.83
C MET A 23 -5.12 -10.37 2.48
N PRO A 24 -5.95 -11.36 2.12
CA PRO A 24 -5.85 -12.02 0.83
C PRO A 24 -5.81 -11.00 -0.32
N ARG A 25 -4.77 -11.07 -1.16
CA ARG A 25 -4.53 -10.17 -2.31
C ARG A 25 -4.21 -8.71 -1.96
N LEU A 26 -4.08 -8.31 -0.70
CA LEU A 26 -3.68 -6.96 -0.30
C LEU A 26 -2.40 -6.99 0.51
N TYR A 27 -1.42 -6.20 0.09
CA TYR A 27 -0.08 -6.19 0.64
C TYR A 27 0.36 -4.77 0.99
N PHE A 28 1.29 -4.66 1.92
CA PHE A 28 2.08 -3.46 2.17
C PHE A 28 3.51 -3.72 1.69
N SER A 29 4.08 -2.76 0.95
CA SER A 29 5.41 -2.90 0.39
C SER A 29 6.14 -1.57 0.30
N VAL A 30 7.47 -1.63 0.41
CA VAL A 30 8.36 -0.47 0.33
C VAL A 30 9.34 -0.69 -0.80
N PHE A 31 9.47 0.27 -1.71
CA PHE A 31 10.34 0.18 -2.88
C PHE A 31 11.43 1.25 -2.88
N GLY A 32 12.56 0.97 -3.52
CA GLY A 32 13.65 1.95 -3.69
C GLY A 32 13.30 3.01 -4.73
N THR A 33 12.52 2.62 -5.73
CA THR A 33 12.03 3.46 -6.83
C THR A 33 10.58 3.12 -7.13
N LYS A 34 9.85 4.03 -7.80
CA LYS A 34 8.47 3.73 -8.23
C LYS A 34 8.48 2.60 -9.25
N ILE A 35 7.54 1.66 -9.07
CA ILE A 35 7.28 0.57 -10.00
C ILE A 35 5.92 0.82 -10.64
N THR A 36 5.81 0.57 -11.94
CA THR A 36 4.54 0.73 -12.65
C THR A 36 3.66 -0.50 -12.49
N THR A 37 2.35 -0.26 -12.39
CA THR A 37 1.35 -1.34 -12.48
C THR A 37 1.50 -2.05 -13.82
N ASP A 38 1.47 -3.39 -13.81
CA ASP A 38 1.65 -4.16 -15.03
C ASP A 38 0.46 -3.96 -15.99
N SER A 39 0.71 -4.07 -17.30
CA SER A 39 -0.33 -3.87 -18.31
C SER A 39 -1.48 -4.89 -18.23
N LYS A 40 -1.24 -6.04 -17.61
CA LYS A 40 -2.27 -7.08 -17.39
C LYS A 40 -3.01 -6.89 -16.06
N LEU A 41 -2.68 -5.83 -15.31
CA LEU A 41 -3.25 -5.48 -14.01
C LEU A 41 -3.20 -6.64 -13.00
N LYS A 42 -2.26 -7.56 -13.13
CA LYS A 42 -2.09 -8.67 -12.18
C LYS A 42 -1.51 -8.18 -10.85
N TYR A 43 -0.65 -7.17 -10.88
CA TYR A 43 0.00 -6.52 -9.76
C TYR A 43 -0.22 -5.02 -9.85
N ILE A 44 -1.04 -4.51 -8.94
CA ILE A 44 -1.43 -3.10 -8.92
C ILE A 44 -0.70 -2.44 -7.76
N PHE A 45 0.08 -1.41 -8.04
CA PHE A 45 0.84 -0.66 -7.05
C PHE A 45 0.20 0.70 -6.83
N LEU A 46 -0.30 0.93 -5.61
CA LEU A 46 -0.86 2.21 -5.17
C LEU A 46 0.17 2.92 -4.30
N PHE A 47 1.00 3.76 -4.92
CA PHE A 47 1.95 4.59 -4.20
C PHE A 47 1.23 5.74 -3.52
N ILE A 48 1.40 5.89 -2.20
CA ILE A 48 0.67 6.92 -1.43
C ILE A 48 0.86 8.31 -2.00
N ASN A 49 2.09 8.65 -2.42
CA ASN A 49 2.49 9.96 -2.87
C ASN A 49 1.88 10.36 -4.24
N ASP A 50 1.25 9.43 -4.96
CA ASP A 50 0.44 9.70 -6.16
C ASP A 50 -1.01 10.08 -5.85
N HIS A 51 -1.45 9.86 -4.61
CA HIS A 51 -2.85 9.98 -4.22
C HIS A 51 -3.09 10.95 -3.06
N THR A 52 -2.14 11.03 -2.14
CA THR A 52 -2.20 11.90 -0.97
C THR A 52 -0.79 12.22 -0.47
N GLN A 53 -0.58 13.43 -0.01
CA GLN A 53 0.67 13.87 0.59
C GLN A 53 0.34 14.69 1.83
N TYR A 54 1.15 14.51 2.87
CA TYR A 54 1.08 15.35 4.05
C TYR A 54 1.60 16.75 3.70
N VAL A 55 0.94 17.79 4.21
CA VAL A 55 1.40 19.17 4.08
C VAL A 55 2.00 19.59 5.43
N PRO A 56 3.33 19.68 5.54
CA PRO A 56 3.99 20.07 6.79
C PRO A 56 3.70 21.51 7.17
N PHE A 57 3.55 21.77 8.48
CA PHE A 57 3.57 23.13 9.03
C PHE A 57 4.98 23.54 9.50
N ALA A 58 5.77 22.57 9.96
CA ALA A 58 7.15 22.66 10.41
C ALA A 58 7.88 21.34 10.07
N ASP A 59 8.52 20.70 11.07
CA ASP A 59 9.22 19.40 10.91
C ASP A 59 8.29 18.18 10.98
N ASP A 60 6.99 18.40 11.19
CA ASP A 60 5.95 17.38 11.12
C ASP A 60 5.87 16.75 9.73
N PHE A 61 5.52 15.47 9.71
CA PHE A 61 5.43 14.72 8.46
C PHE A 61 4.21 13.79 8.40
N GLY A 62 3.35 13.82 9.41
CA GLY A 62 2.19 12.97 9.46
C GLY A 62 1.53 12.89 10.85
N PRO A 63 0.53 12.00 10.99
CA PRO A 63 -0.05 11.19 9.92
C PRO A 63 -0.80 12.02 8.87
N ILE A 64 -1.03 11.45 7.69
CA ILE A 64 -1.95 12.01 6.68
C ILE A 64 -3.28 12.38 7.34
N ASP A 65 -3.81 13.56 7.02
CA ASP A 65 -5.05 14.04 7.60
C ASP A 65 -6.24 13.12 7.27
N ILE A 66 -7.36 13.31 7.98
CA ILE A 66 -8.52 12.44 7.85
C ILE A 66 -9.16 12.46 6.45
N THR A 67 -9.09 13.60 5.75
CA THR A 67 -9.64 13.74 4.40
C THR A 67 -8.78 12.97 3.40
N GLY A 68 -7.46 13.14 3.47
CA GLY A 68 -6.49 12.38 2.67
C GLY A 68 -6.60 10.87 2.92
N THR A 69 -6.73 10.50 4.19
CA THR A 69 -6.93 9.11 4.62
C THR A 69 -8.19 8.53 3.99
N ILE A 70 -9.37 9.11 4.20
CA ILE A 70 -10.63 8.58 3.66
C ILE A 70 -10.58 8.41 2.14
N LYS A 71 -10.06 9.41 1.41
CA LYS A 71 -9.91 9.35 -0.05
C LYS A 71 -9.03 8.18 -0.48
N PHE A 72 -7.86 8.02 0.14
CA PHE A 72 -6.95 6.94 -0.20
C PHE A 72 -7.56 5.57 0.09
N LEU A 73 -8.19 5.39 1.25
CA LEU A 73 -8.80 4.12 1.61
C LEU A 73 -9.98 3.74 0.69
N GLN A 74 -10.75 4.73 0.21
CA GLN A 74 -11.79 4.52 -0.79
C GLN A 74 -11.21 4.03 -2.13
N ILE A 75 -10.06 4.57 -2.55
CA ILE A 75 -9.34 4.08 -3.74
C ILE A 75 -8.91 2.63 -3.54
N VAL A 76 -8.27 2.30 -2.41
CA VAL A 76 -7.86 0.92 -2.11
C VAL A 76 -9.07 -0.02 -2.16
N LYS A 77 -10.17 0.35 -1.51
CA LYS A 77 -11.41 -0.44 -1.48
C LYS A 77 -12.00 -0.63 -2.88
N ALA A 78 -12.06 0.43 -3.68
CA ALA A 78 -12.58 0.37 -5.04
C ALA A 78 -11.72 -0.54 -5.94
N MET A 79 -10.39 -0.40 -5.87
CA MET A 79 -9.46 -1.23 -6.64
C MET A 79 -9.51 -2.70 -6.21
N TYR A 80 -9.53 -2.96 -4.90
CA TYR A 80 -9.60 -4.31 -4.34
C TYR A 80 -10.87 -5.07 -4.77
N ASN A 81 -12.01 -4.37 -4.81
CA ASN A 81 -13.30 -4.92 -5.22
C ASN A 81 -13.42 -5.07 -6.74
N LYS A 82 -12.89 -4.12 -7.51
CA LYS A 82 -12.95 -4.14 -8.98
C LYS A 82 -12.05 -5.23 -9.58
N PHE A 83 -10.86 -5.42 -9.04
CA PHE A 83 -9.83 -6.29 -9.58
C PHE A 83 -9.66 -7.55 -8.73
N THR A 84 -10.63 -8.47 -8.82
CA THR A 84 -10.71 -9.67 -7.97
C THR A 84 -9.60 -10.70 -8.19
N ASN A 85 -9.00 -10.72 -9.38
CA ASN A 85 -7.91 -11.62 -9.76
C ASN A 85 -6.51 -10.97 -9.62
N SER A 86 -6.45 -9.76 -9.09
CA SER A 86 -5.22 -8.98 -8.97
C SER A 86 -4.71 -8.95 -7.54
N HIS A 87 -3.39 -8.80 -7.42
CA HIS A 87 -2.71 -8.50 -6.16
C HIS A 87 -2.50 -7.00 -6.05
N LEU A 88 -3.01 -6.40 -4.99
CA LEU A 88 -2.96 -4.97 -4.73
C LEU A 88 -1.90 -4.67 -3.66
N PHE A 89 -1.07 -3.68 -3.90
CA PHE A 89 -0.02 -3.26 -3.00
C PHE A 89 -0.25 -1.80 -2.59
N ILE A 90 -0.38 -1.56 -1.29
CA ILE A 90 -0.26 -0.23 -0.69
C ILE A 90 1.24 0.04 -0.55
N CYS A 91 1.73 1.03 -1.30
CA CYS A 91 3.17 1.21 -1.54
C CYS A 91 3.68 2.58 -1.09
N CYS A 92 4.96 2.61 -0.76
CA CYS A 92 5.74 3.83 -0.60
C CYS A 92 7.18 3.67 -1.09
N LEU A 93 7.87 4.80 -1.22
CA LEU A 93 9.31 4.80 -1.40
C LEU A 93 10.02 4.58 -0.06
N ASN A 94 11.30 4.19 -0.10
CA ASN A 94 12.13 3.93 1.07
C ASN A 94 12.58 5.22 1.80
N SER A 95 11.61 6.04 2.20
CA SER A 95 11.75 7.19 3.09
C SER A 95 11.06 6.86 4.41
N GLU A 96 11.70 7.15 5.54
CA GLU A 96 11.11 6.89 6.86
C GLU A 96 9.74 7.55 7.03
N LYS A 97 9.61 8.80 6.57
CA LYS A 97 8.36 9.58 6.60
C LYS A 97 7.26 8.92 5.77
N GLU A 98 7.59 8.45 4.56
CA GLU A 98 6.60 7.78 3.71
C GLU A 98 6.21 6.41 4.27
N ARG A 99 7.17 5.62 4.76
CA ARG A 99 6.90 4.31 5.37
C ARG A 99 5.94 4.42 6.53
N LEU A 100 6.15 5.37 7.44
CA LEU A 100 5.29 5.55 8.61
C LEU A 100 3.87 5.93 8.20
N ASN A 101 3.70 6.94 7.35
CA ASN A 101 2.38 7.34 6.86
C ASN A 101 1.65 6.21 6.13
N THR A 102 2.37 5.46 5.29
CA THR A 102 1.79 4.35 4.52
C THR A 102 1.38 3.19 5.43
N ALA A 103 2.17 2.90 6.46
CA ALA A 103 1.83 1.89 7.46
C ALA A 103 0.59 2.30 8.26
N VAL A 104 0.47 3.58 8.64
CA VAL A 104 -0.73 4.12 9.29
C VAL A 104 -1.96 3.97 8.40
N LEU A 105 -1.87 4.30 7.10
CA LEU A 105 -2.96 4.13 6.14
C LEU A 105 -3.34 2.65 5.95
N ALA A 106 -2.35 1.76 5.82
CA ALA A 106 -2.59 0.32 5.71
C ALA A 106 -3.29 -0.23 6.97
N GLY A 107 -2.86 0.19 8.16
CA GLY A 107 -3.51 -0.16 9.43
C GLY A 107 -4.93 0.39 9.53
N ALA A 108 -5.14 1.65 9.14
CA ALA A 108 -6.46 2.28 9.12
C ALA A 108 -7.40 1.55 8.14
N TYR A 109 -6.91 1.10 6.98
CA TYR A 109 -7.68 0.26 6.05
C TYR A 109 -8.19 -1.00 6.75
N LEU A 110 -7.29 -1.70 7.46
CA LEU A 110 -7.64 -2.90 8.19
C LEU A 110 -8.66 -2.62 9.28
N ILE A 111 -8.50 -1.57 10.08
CA ILE A 111 -9.45 -1.27 11.17
C ILE A 111 -10.83 -0.88 10.64
N LEU A 112 -10.89 -0.05 9.59
CA LEU A 112 -12.14 0.53 9.11
C LEU A 112 -12.90 -0.35 8.12
N TYR A 113 -12.19 -1.17 7.34
CA TYR A 113 -12.79 -1.94 6.24
C TYR A 113 -12.58 -3.45 6.34
N ASN A 114 -11.63 -3.92 7.14
CA ASN A 114 -11.53 -5.32 7.47
C ASN A 114 -12.13 -5.56 8.85
N LYS A 115 -13.10 -6.46 8.97
CA LYS A 115 -13.45 -6.94 10.31
C LYS A 115 -12.29 -7.85 10.73
N LEU A 116 -11.40 -7.36 11.59
CA LEU A 116 -10.35 -8.18 12.22
C LEU A 116 -11.04 -9.33 12.96
N TYR A 117 -11.11 -10.49 12.33
CA TYR A 117 -11.61 -11.76 12.87
C TYR A 117 -10.65 -12.88 12.47
#